data_AF-A0A4U6RTY4-F1
#
_entry.id   AF-A0A4U6RTY4-F1
#
_cell.length_a   1.000
_cell.length_b   1.000
_cell.length_c   1.000
_cell.angle_alpha   90.00
_cell.angle_beta   90.00
_cell.angle_gamma   90.00
#
_symmetry.space_group_name_H-M   'P 1'
#
loop_
_entity.id
_entity.type
_entity.pdbx_description
1 polymer ?
#
loop_
_entity_poly.entity_id
_entity_poly.type
_entity_poly.pdbx_seq_one_letter_code
_entity_poly.pdbx_strand_id
1 'polypeptide(L)'
;MSDRFVVACMVWCTLILGAPGASVHAQTPSSCKEPQTGTSRVPMLSPPLANVVTGTGRLQFYSAPNLHCPIRGVFVIPNDALIAYAQTMDGWSSVMYLNPGTGNDVSGWVRSARLKVTGTVGPK
;
A
#
# COMPACT_ATOMS: atom_id res chain seq x y z
N MET A 1 -20.33 -30.16 64.66
CA MET A 1 -18.96 -30.42 65.13
C MET A 1 -18.17 -29.15 64.87
N SER A 2 -17.92 -28.44 65.97
CA SER A 2 -17.06 -27.25 66.13
C SER A 2 -15.63 -27.53 65.59
N ASP A 3 -14.76 -26.60 65.22
CA ASP A 3 -14.42 -25.32 65.85
C ASP A 3 -13.54 -24.43 64.92
N ARG A 4 -13.82 -23.12 64.96
CA ARG A 4 -12.91 -21.95 65.16
C ARG A 4 -11.52 -21.94 64.52
N PHE A 5 -11.26 -20.92 63.69
CA PHE A 5 -10.22 -19.91 63.98
C PHE A 5 -10.56 -18.59 63.27
N VAL A 6 -10.87 -17.58 64.10
CA VAL A 6 -10.96 -16.16 63.77
C VAL A 6 -9.55 -15.58 63.88
N VAL A 7 -8.96 -15.04 62.81
CA VAL A 7 -7.92 -13.98 62.78
C VAL A 7 -7.85 -13.53 61.30
N ALA A 8 -8.49 -12.45 60.88
CA ALA A 8 -8.13 -11.03 60.99
C ALA A 8 -7.69 -10.45 59.63
N CYS A 9 -8.24 -9.27 59.35
CA CYS A 9 -8.08 -8.40 58.19
C CYS A 9 -6.71 -8.40 57.48
N MET A 10 -6.73 -8.66 56.18
CA MET A 10 -5.88 -7.92 55.23
C MET A 10 -6.70 -7.52 54.02
N VAL A 11 -7.19 -6.28 54.05
CA VAL A 11 -7.72 -5.57 52.89
C VAL A 11 -6.52 -5.26 51.98
N TRP A 12 -6.42 -5.96 50.86
CA TRP A 12 -5.60 -5.51 49.73
C TRP A 12 -6.50 -5.02 48.61
N CYS A 13 -6.73 -3.70 48.59
CA CYS A 13 -7.03 -3.00 47.36
C CYS A 13 -5.81 -3.08 46.44
N THR A 14 -5.82 -3.96 45.45
CA THR A 14 -4.94 -3.83 44.29
C THR A 14 -5.76 -3.65 43.03
N LEU A 15 -5.60 -2.43 42.52
CA LEU A 15 -6.14 -1.82 41.32
C LEU A 15 -5.80 -2.58 40.03
N ILE A 16 -6.81 -2.65 39.15
CA ILE A 16 -6.75 -2.51 37.68
C ILE A 16 -5.89 -3.54 36.91
N LEU A 17 -6.54 -4.60 36.39
CA LEU A 17 -6.08 -5.26 35.16
C LEU A 17 -6.70 -4.54 33.94
N GLY A 18 -6.05 -3.47 33.50
CA GLY A 18 -6.26 -2.93 32.15
C GLY A 18 -5.52 -3.81 31.15
N ALA A 19 -6.26 -4.45 30.25
CA ALA A 19 -5.68 -5.24 29.17
C ALA A 19 -4.80 -4.33 28.27
N PRO A 20 -3.57 -4.76 27.90
CA PRO A 20 -2.79 -4.03 26.91
C PRO A 20 -3.48 -4.19 25.55
N GLY A 21 -4.16 -3.13 25.11
CA GLY A 21 -4.60 -2.99 23.74
C GLY A 21 -3.39 -3.05 22.82
N ALA A 22 -3.37 -4.00 21.90
CA ALA A 22 -2.34 -4.08 20.87
C ALA A 22 -2.37 -2.78 20.05
N SER A 23 -1.33 -1.97 20.21
CA SER A 23 -1.11 -0.77 19.40
C SER A 23 -0.91 -1.19 17.94
N VAL A 24 -1.97 -1.14 17.14
CA VAL A 24 -1.87 -1.15 15.68
C VAL A 24 -1.04 0.08 15.31
N HIS A 25 0.25 -0.12 15.04
CA HIS A 25 1.14 0.96 14.62
C HIS A 25 0.62 1.51 13.27
N ALA A 26 -0.13 2.60 13.34
CA ALA A 26 -0.41 3.44 12.18
C ALA A 26 0.93 4.05 11.74
N GLN A 27 1.59 3.41 10.77
CA GLN A 27 2.80 3.95 10.15
C GLN A 27 2.46 5.33 9.58
N THR A 28 3.14 6.36 10.07
CA THR A 28 2.87 7.76 9.71
C THR A 28 3.20 8.01 8.22
N PRO A 29 2.44 8.87 7.51
CA PRO A 29 2.68 9.22 6.11
C PRO A 29 4.08 9.77 5.80
N SER A 30 4.84 10.16 6.82
CA SER A 30 6.21 10.65 6.73
C SER A 30 7.23 9.62 6.22
N SER A 31 6.86 8.33 6.11
CA SER A 31 7.72 7.28 5.54
C SER A 31 7.50 7.03 4.04
N CYS A 32 6.62 7.79 3.37
CA CYS A 32 6.27 7.59 1.96
C CYS A 32 7.31 8.19 1.00
N LYS A 33 8.51 7.59 0.99
CA LYS A 33 9.58 7.97 0.06
C LYS A 33 9.60 7.04 -1.13
N GLU A 34 9.50 7.61 -2.32
CA GLU A 34 9.66 6.87 -3.56
C GLU A 34 11.08 6.26 -3.64
N PRO A 35 11.21 4.95 -3.96
CA PRO A 35 12.51 4.32 -4.12
C PRO A 35 13.19 4.76 -5.43
N GLN A 36 14.52 4.63 -5.46
CA GLN A 36 15.27 4.80 -6.71
C GLN A 36 15.01 3.62 -7.65
N THR A 37 14.48 3.91 -8.84
CA THR A 37 14.32 2.94 -9.93
C THR A 37 15.64 2.65 -10.62
N GLY A 38 15.72 1.52 -11.33
CA GLY A 38 16.95 1.07 -12.01
C GLY A 38 17.94 0.35 -11.11
N THR A 39 17.54 0.07 -9.86
CA THR A 39 18.31 -0.74 -8.91
C THR A 39 17.91 -2.21 -9.01
N SER A 40 18.69 -3.12 -8.42
CA SER A 40 18.33 -4.55 -8.37
C SER A 40 17.00 -4.83 -7.66
N ARG A 41 16.57 -3.94 -6.75
CA ARG A 41 15.28 -4.06 -6.04
C ARG A 41 14.10 -3.51 -6.82
N VAL A 42 14.36 -2.54 -7.68
CA VAL A 42 13.35 -1.81 -8.46
C VAL A 42 13.84 -1.69 -9.91
N PRO A 43 13.98 -2.82 -10.63
CA PRO A 43 14.44 -2.81 -12.01
C PRO A 43 13.55 -1.93 -12.90
N MET A 44 14.19 -1.17 -13.79
CA MET A 44 13.49 -0.46 -14.86
C MET A 44 13.04 -1.43 -15.95
N LEU A 45 11.89 -1.13 -16.54
CA LEU A 45 11.35 -1.79 -17.70
C LEU A 45 11.80 -1.01 -18.93
N SER A 46 12.64 -1.63 -19.76
CA SER A 46 13.13 -1.03 -21.00
C SER A 46 12.93 -2.02 -22.15
N PRO A 47 12.06 -1.72 -23.13
CA PRO A 47 11.17 -0.56 -23.17
C PRO A 47 10.10 -0.58 -22.06
N PRO A 48 9.48 0.57 -21.72
CA PRO A 48 8.31 0.60 -20.84
C PRO A 48 7.18 -0.30 -21.36
N LEU A 49 6.37 -0.83 -20.44
CA LEU A 49 5.29 -1.75 -20.80
C LEU A 49 3.95 -1.02 -20.91
N ALA A 50 3.24 -1.27 -22.01
CA ALA A 50 1.84 -0.90 -22.13
C ALA A 50 1.01 -1.91 -21.32
N ASN A 51 0.10 -1.41 -20.49
CA ASN A 51 -0.75 -2.20 -19.62
C ASN A 51 -2.20 -1.74 -19.70
N VAL A 52 -3.11 -2.66 -19.41
CA VAL A 52 -4.52 -2.36 -19.14
C VAL A 52 -4.87 -2.77 -17.72
N VAL A 53 -5.66 -1.95 -17.04
CA VAL A 53 -6.14 -2.25 -15.68
C VAL A 53 -7.18 -3.36 -15.73
N THR A 54 -7.03 -4.38 -14.88
CA THR A 54 -7.93 -5.53 -14.78
C THR A 54 -8.61 -5.61 -13.40
N GLY A 55 -9.49 -6.61 -13.23
CA GLY A 55 -10.24 -6.84 -12.00
C GLY A 55 -11.47 -5.93 -11.88
N THR A 56 -11.93 -5.70 -10.64
CA THR A 56 -13.12 -4.91 -10.34
C THR A 56 -12.78 -3.71 -9.46
N GLY A 57 -13.62 -2.68 -9.50
CA GLY A 57 -13.45 -1.47 -8.68
C GLY A 57 -12.21 -0.65 -9.00
N ARG A 58 -11.99 0.39 -8.19
CA ARG A 58 -10.90 1.37 -8.36
C ARG A 58 -9.53 0.77 -8.04
N LEU A 59 -8.55 1.02 -8.89
CA LEU A 59 -7.14 0.77 -8.62
C LEU A 59 -6.50 2.06 -8.09
N GLN A 60 -6.21 2.05 -6.79
CA GLN A 60 -5.61 3.18 -6.07
C GLN A 60 -4.15 3.41 -6.49
N PHE A 61 -3.77 4.67 -6.68
CA PHE A 61 -2.37 5.08 -6.85
C PHE A 61 -1.72 5.39 -5.50
N TYR A 62 -0.44 5.08 -5.38
CA TYR A 62 0.35 5.32 -4.17
C TYR A 62 1.59 6.15 -4.52
N SER A 63 2.05 7.01 -3.61
CA SER A 63 3.26 7.82 -3.82
C SER A 63 4.56 7.02 -3.64
N ALA A 64 4.46 5.84 -3.03
CA ALA A 64 5.51 4.86 -2.86
C ALA A 64 4.89 3.45 -2.91
N PRO A 65 5.67 2.37 -3.12
CA PRO A 65 5.16 1.00 -3.14
C PRO A 65 4.83 0.49 -1.72
N ASN A 66 3.86 1.16 -1.06
CA ASN A 66 3.43 0.88 0.30
C ASN A 66 1.94 1.23 0.44
N LEU A 67 1.16 0.33 1.03
CA LEU A 67 -0.28 0.50 1.23
C LEU A 67 -0.65 1.68 2.16
N HIS A 68 0.30 2.18 2.96
CA HIS A 68 0.12 3.36 3.80
C HIS A 68 0.37 4.69 3.07
N CYS A 69 0.70 4.65 1.78
CA CYS A 69 1.03 5.82 0.98
C CYS A 69 0.02 6.16 -0.13
N PRO A 70 -1.31 6.08 0.09
CA PRO A 70 -2.28 6.34 -0.96
C PRO A 70 -2.28 7.83 -1.35
N ILE A 71 -2.28 8.11 -2.65
CA ILE A 71 -2.52 9.46 -3.15
C ILE A 71 -4.03 9.69 -3.14
N ARG A 72 -4.52 10.50 -2.19
CA ARG A 72 -5.95 10.73 -1.98
C ARG A 72 -6.63 11.18 -3.27
N GLY A 73 -7.71 10.48 -3.64
CA GLY A 73 -8.52 10.81 -4.81
C GLY A 73 -7.93 10.39 -6.16
N VAL A 74 -6.73 9.81 -6.20
CA VAL A 74 -6.10 9.36 -7.45
C VAL A 74 -6.25 7.86 -7.59
N PHE A 75 -7.03 7.47 -8.60
CA PHE A 75 -7.26 6.07 -8.96
C PHE A 75 -7.61 5.98 -10.44
N VAL A 76 -7.49 4.77 -10.97
CA VAL A 76 -7.97 4.38 -12.29
C VAL A 76 -8.98 3.24 -12.14
N ILE A 77 -9.70 2.93 -13.20
CA ILE A 77 -10.73 1.88 -13.23
C ILE A 77 -10.36 0.79 -14.25
N PRO A 78 -11.04 -0.37 -14.23
CA PRO A 78 -10.79 -1.42 -15.21
C PRO A 78 -10.92 -0.89 -16.65
N ASN A 79 -10.04 -1.37 -17.52
CA ASN A 79 -9.83 -0.96 -18.92
C ASN A 79 -9.08 0.36 -19.13
N ASP A 80 -8.71 1.10 -18.09
CA ASP A 80 -7.79 2.23 -18.25
C ASP A 80 -6.40 1.74 -18.70
N ALA A 81 -5.78 2.48 -19.62
CA ALA A 81 -4.45 2.18 -20.14
C ALA A 81 -3.37 2.87 -19.29
N LEU A 82 -2.33 2.12 -18.95
CA LEU A 82 -1.20 2.58 -18.15
C LEU A 82 0.12 2.25 -18.83
N ILE A 83 1.13 3.08 -18.62
CA ILE A 83 2.50 2.81 -19.03
C ILE A 83 3.29 2.49 -17.76
N ALA A 84 3.89 1.30 -17.68
CA ALA A 84 4.72 0.88 -16.55
C ALA A 84 6.21 1.05 -16.85
N TYR A 85 6.94 1.67 -15.93
CA TYR A 85 8.36 2.03 -16.09
C TYR A 85 9.31 1.23 -15.20
N ALA A 86 8.83 0.75 -14.06
CA ALA A 86 9.62 -0.05 -13.13
C ALA A 86 8.71 -0.99 -12.34
N GLN A 87 9.28 -2.08 -11.84
CA GLN A 87 8.58 -3.02 -10.97
C GLN A 87 9.43 -3.35 -9.76
N THR A 88 8.80 -3.49 -8.59
CA THR A 88 9.44 -4.05 -7.41
C THR A 88 9.27 -5.57 -7.38
N MET A 89 10.15 -6.27 -6.68
CA MET A 89 10.03 -7.72 -6.49
C MET A 89 8.78 -8.12 -5.67
N ASP A 90 8.23 -7.22 -4.85
CA ASP A 90 7.05 -7.44 -4.01
C ASP A 90 5.72 -7.01 -4.68
N GLY A 91 5.72 -6.86 -6.01
CA GLY A 91 4.48 -6.77 -6.80
C GLY A 91 3.89 -5.37 -6.89
N TRP A 92 4.74 -4.35 -6.98
CA TRP A 92 4.34 -2.99 -7.33
C TRP A 92 4.89 -2.56 -8.68
N SER A 93 4.11 -1.79 -9.42
CA SER A 93 4.52 -1.17 -10.66
C SER A 93 4.50 0.36 -10.51
N SER A 94 5.60 1.02 -10.89
CA SER A 94 5.60 2.46 -11.16
C SER A 94 4.98 2.67 -12.53
N VAL A 95 3.92 3.46 -12.57
CA VAL A 95 3.08 3.67 -13.76
C VAL A 95 2.79 5.14 -13.98
N MET A 96 2.51 5.49 -15.24
CA MET A 96 1.86 6.74 -15.64
C MET A 96 0.52 6.42 -16.29
N TYR A 97 -0.50 7.18 -15.90
CA TYR A 97 -1.76 7.30 -16.61
C TYR A 97 -1.75 8.60 -17.41
N LEU A 98 -2.14 8.55 -18.67
CA LEU A 98 -2.39 9.74 -19.49
C LEU A 98 -3.90 9.81 -19.75
N ASN A 99 -4.55 10.86 -19.28
CA ASN A 99 -5.97 11.06 -19.54
C ASN A 99 -6.18 11.38 -21.02
N PRO A 100 -6.89 10.53 -21.80
CA PRO A 100 -7.05 10.75 -23.23
C PRO A 100 -7.95 11.95 -23.57
N GLY A 101 -8.84 12.35 -22.66
CA GLY A 101 -9.75 13.49 -22.86
C GLY A 101 -9.12 14.84 -22.54
N THR A 102 -8.24 14.90 -21.53
CA THR A 102 -7.63 16.17 -21.09
C THR A 102 -6.15 16.31 -21.47
N GLY A 103 -5.46 15.22 -21.78
CA GLY A 103 -4.02 15.21 -22.01
C GLY A 103 -3.17 15.32 -20.74
N ASN A 104 -3.78 15.44 -19.56
CA ASN A 104 -3.06 15.48 -18.29
C ASN A 104 -2.59 14.09 -17.90
N ASP A 105 -1.40 13.99 -17.30
CA ASP A 105 -0.87 12.75 -16.76
C ASP A 105 -0.84 12.72 -15.24
N VAL A 106 -0.76 11.52 -14.69
CA VAL A 106 -0.44 11.27 -13.28
C VAL A 106 0.44 10.04 -13.19
N SER A 107 1.48 10.12 -12.37
CA SER A 107 2.40 9.02 -12.08
C SER A 107 2.26 8.54 -10.64
N GLY A 108 2.56 7.26 -10.41
CA GLY A 108 2.58 6.68 -9.08
C GLY A 108 2.76 5.16 -9.09
N TRP A 109 2.58 4.55 -7.93
CA TRP A 109 2.72 3.11 -7.72
C TRP A 109 1.35 2.44 -7.64
N VAL A 110 1.21 1.29 -8.28
CA VAL A 110 0.00 0.45 -8.20
C VAL A 110 0.38 -1.01 -7.95
N ARG A 111 -0.58 -1.83 -7.50
CA ARG A 111 -0.37 -3.27 -7.38
C ARG A 111 -0.28 -3.92 -8.76
N SER A 112 0.84 -4.55 -9.08
CA SER A 112 1.11 -5.13 -10.40
C SER A 112 0.10 -6.21 -10.79
N ALA A 113 -0.45 -6.94 -9.81
CA ALA A 113 -1.48 -7.97 -10.04
C ALA A 113 -2.78 -7.41 -10.67
N ARG A 114 -2.97 -6.10 -10.68
CA ARG A 114 -4.12 -5.41 -11.31
C ARG A 114 -3.81 -4.93 -12.73
N LEU A 115 -2.65 -5.28 -13.27
CA LEU A 115 -2.20 -4.91 -14.61
C LEU A 115 -2.09 -6.15 -15.49
N LYS A 116 -2.54 -6.02 -16.75
CA LYS A 116 -2.26 -6.97 -17.81
C LYS A 116 -1.42 -6.27 -18.87
N VAL A 117 -0.24 -6.81 -19.14
CA VAL A 117 0.64 -6.32 -20.22
C VAL A 117 -0.05 -6.52 -21.56
N THR A 118 -0.08 -5.47 -22.37
CA THR A 118 -0.65 -5.47 -23.74
C THR A 118 0.41 -5.21 -24.80
N GLY A 119 1.64 -4.85 -24.42
CA GLY A 119 2.76 -4.64 -25.33
C GLY A 119 3.86 -3.80 -24.70
N THR A 120 4.70 -3.21 -25.55
CA THR A 120 5.75 -2.27 -25.18
C THR A 120 5.46 -0.90 -25.77
N VAL A 121 5.96 0.16 -25.12
CA VAL A 121 5.88 1.53 -25.62
C VAL A 121 7.23 1.89 -26.23
N GLY A 122 7.24 2.13 -27.54
CA GLY A 122 8.43 2.59 -28.26
C GLY A 122 8.65 4.09 -28.12
N PRO A 123 9.88 4.58 -28.42
CA PRO A 123 10.10 6.00 -28.65
C PRO A 123 9.22 6.48 -29.82
N LYS A 124 8.70 7.70 -29.71
CA LYS A 124 8.04 8.40 -30.82
C LYS A 124 9.07 8.98 -31.78
#